data_AF-W1WQ75-F1
#
_entry.id   AF-W1WQ75-F1
#
_cell.length_a   1.000
_cell.length_b   1.000
_cell.length_c   1.000
_cell.angle_alpha   90.00
_cell.angle_beta   90.00
_cell.angle_gamma   90.00
#
_symmetry.space_group_name_H-M   'P 1'
#
loop_
_entity.id
_entity.type
_entity.pdbx_description
1 polymer ?
#
loop_
_entity_poly.entity_id
_entity_poly.type
_entity_poly.pdbx_seq_one_letter_code
_entity_poly.pdbx_strand_id
1 'polypeptide(L)'
;MALNLEQDNVGCVLLGSEEGIKEGDIVKGTGKIVQVPVGDALIGRVVNALGEAIDGKGPILTDETRAIEVPAPSIIDRSSVNEPLQTGIKAIDSMIPIGKGQRELIIGD
;
A
#
# COMPACT_ATOMS: atom_id res chain seq x y z
N MET A 1 -14.67 -0.05 -0.49
CA MET A 1 -14.15 -1.15 -1.34
C MET A 1 -15.19 -2.24 -1.40
N ALA A 2 -15.67 -2.60 -2.59
CA ALA A 2 -16.56 -3.75 -2.76
C ALA A 2 -15.74 -5.04 -2.61
N LEU A 3 -16.14 -5.91 -1.68
CA LEU A 3 -15.46 -7.18 -1.37
C LEU A 3 -16.31 -8.38 -1.79
N ASN A 4 -17.62 -8.32 -1.56
CA ASN A 4 -18.53 -9.41 -1.89
C ASN A 4 -19.55 -8.93 -2.94
N LEU A 5 -19.76 -9.75 -3.97
CA LEU A 5 -20.73 -9.50 -5.03
C LEU A 5 -21.75 -10.64 -4.98
N GLU A 6 -22.88 -10.38 -4.35
CA GLU A 6 -24.01 -11.30 -4.29
C GLU A 6 -25.01 -10.99 -5.42
N GLN A 7 -25.96 -11.89 -5.65
CA GLN A 7 -26.96 -11.71 -6.71
C GLN A 7 -27.78 -10.43 -6.54
N ASP A 8 -28.14 -10.09 -5.29
CA ASP A 8 -29.05 -8.99 -4.97
C ASP A 8 -28.40 -7.85 -4.17
N ASN A 9 -27.13 -7.99 -3.77
CA ASN A 9 -26.43 -6.99 -2.97
C ASN A 9 -24.91 -6.98 -3.19
N VAL A 10 -24.28 -5.91 -2.72
CA VAL A 10 -22.82 -5.76 -2.77
C VAL A 10 -22.31 -5.43 -1.37
N GLY A 11 -21.48 -6.31 -0.82
CA GLY A 11 -20.80 -6.10 0.45
C GLY A 11 -19.60 -5.18 0.27
N CYS A 12 -19.59 -4.04 0.97
CA CYS A 12 -18.50 -3.07 0.92
C CYS A 12 -17.88 -2.85 2.30
N VAL A 13 -16.57 -2.63 2.34
CA VAL A 13 -15.85 -2.08 3.50
C VAL A 13 -15.60 -0.60 3.30
N LEU A 14 -15.91 0.20 4.32
CA LEU A 14 -15.63 1.63 4.35
C LEU A 14 -14.14 1.86 4.60
N LEU A 15 -13.54 2.74 3.80
CA LEU A 15 -12.14 3.14 3.92
C LEU A 15 -12.06 4.56 4.50
N GLY A 16 -12.76 4.81 5.60
CA GLY A 16 -12.92 6.13 6.20
C GLY A 16 -13.96 6.13 7.33
N SER A 17 -14.40 7.32 7.73
CA SER A 17 -15.44 7.48 8.75
C SER A 17 -16.81 7.02 8.26
N GLU A 18 -17.61 6.44 9.16
CA GLU A 18 -19.01 6.09 8.93
C GLU A 18 -19.99 7.25 9.22
N GLU A 19 -19.48 8.33 9.82
CA GLU A 19 -20.31 9.48 10.22
C GLU A 19 -21.11 10.05 9.04
N GLY A 20 -22.43 10.14 9.22
CA GLY A 20 -23.34 10.71 8.23
C GLY A 20 -23.85 9.73 7.16
N ILE A 21 -23.37 8.48 7.15
CA ILE A 21 -23.90 7.42 6.27
C ILE A 21 -25.18 6.83 6.88
N LYS A 22 -26.21 6.65 6.07
CA LYS A 22 -27.48 6.04 6.47
C LYS A 22 -28.08 5.17 5.38
N GLU A 23 -29.03 4.33 5.79
CA GLU A 23 -29.82 3.52 4.86
C GLU A 23 -30.55 4.41 3.83
N GLY A 24 -30.53 3.98 2.57
CA GLY A 24 -31.13 4.70 1.45
C GLY A 24 -30.23 5.75 0.80
N ASP A 25 -29.02 6.01 1.33
CA ASP A 25 -28.06 6.89 0.67
C ASP A 25 -27.61 6.34 -0.69
N ILE A 26 -27.46 7.25 -1.66
CA ILE A 26 -27.05 6.89 -3.02
C ILE A 26 -25.54 6.74 -3.07
N VAL A 27 -25.08 5.54 -3.40
CA VAL A 27 -23.67 5.26 -3.69
C VAL A 27 -23.43 5.21 -5.20
N LYS A 28 -22.20 5.53 -5.62
CA LYS A 28 -21.78 5.47 -7.04
C LYS A 28 -20.49 4.69 -7.17
N GLY A 29 -20.45 3.79 -8.15
CA GLY A 29 -19.21 3.14 -8.54
C GLY A 29 -18.26 4.13 -9.20
N THR A 30 -16.98 4.07 -8.84
CA THR A 30 -15.94 4.91 -9.44
C THR A 30 -15.48 4.40 -10.81
N GLY A 31 -15.84 3.17 -11.18
CA GLY A 31 -15.40 2.51 -12.42
C GLY A 31 -13.92 2.13 -12.44
N LYS A 32 -13.21 2.30 -11.31
CA LYS A 32 -11.79 2.01 -11.16
C LYS A 32 -11.60 0.90 -10.14
N ILE A 33 -10.64 0.02 -10.40
CA ILE A 33 -10.12 -0.90 -9.39
C ILE A 33 -9.43 -0.07 -8.30
N VAL A 34 -9.37 -0.60 -7.07
CA VAL A 34 -8.71 0.09 -5.95
C VAL A 34 -7.24 0.38 -6.32
N GLN A 35 -6.88 1.65 -6.26
CA GLN A 35 -5.57 2.17 -6.68
C GLN A 35 -5.15 3.35 -5.81
N VAL A 36 -3.85 3.58 -5.71
CA VAL A 36 -3.25 4.67 -4.93
C VAL A 36 -2.32 5.51 -5.80
N PRO A 37 -2.15 6.81 -5.50
CA PRO A 37 -1.14 7.65 -6.15
C PRO A 37 0.27 7.13 -5.85
N VAL A 38 1.17 7.23 -6.83
CA VAL A 38 2.58 6.82 -6.70
C VAL A 38 3.53 7.87 -7.29
N GLY A 39 4.83 7.74 -7.05
CA GLY A 39 5.86 8.59 -7.64
C GLY A 39 6.67 9.40 -6.62
N ASP A 40 7.67 10.12 -7.10
CA ASP A 40 8.67 10.82 -6.26
C ASP A 40 8.06 11.93 -5.38
N ALA A 41 6.87 12.43 -5.74
CA ALA A 41 6.13 13.41 -4.94
C ALA A 41 5.74 12.89 -3.54
N LEU A 42 5.81 11.59 -3.29
CA LEU A 42 5.57 10.95 -1.99
C LEU A 42 6.78 11.01 -1.05
N ILE A 43 8.00 11.21 -1.57
CA ILE A 43 9.22 11.16 -0.76
C ILE A 43 9.18 12.27 0.30
N GLY A 44 9.28 11.89 1.58
CA GLY A 44 9.26 12.82 2.71
C GLY A 44 7.85 13.30 3.14
N ARG A 45 6.79 12.69 2.60
CA ARG A 45 5.39 12.96 2.99
C ARG A 45 4.89 11.92 3.99
N VAL A 46 3.86 12.30 4.77
CA VAL A 46 3.08 11.35 5.57
C VAL A 46 1.71 11.20 4.92
N VAL A 47 1.32 9.97 4.62
CA VAL A 47 0.08 9.64 3.92
C VAL A 47 -0.74 8.59 4.65
N ASN A 48 -2.05 8.58 4.42
CA ASN A 48 -2.92 7.48 4.84
C ASN A 48 -2.85 6.30 3.85
N ALA A 49 -3.59 5.22 4.12
CA ALA A 49 -3.61 4.02 3.28
C ALA A 49 -4.20 4.24 1.87
N LEU A 50 -4.92 5.35 1.64
CA LEU A 50 -5.44 5.74 0.33
C LEU A 50 -4.46 6.61 -0.47
N GLY A 51 -3.32 6.97 0.13
CA GLY A 51 -2.33 7.86 -0.46
C GLY A 51 -2.64 9.34 -0.31
N GLU A 52 -3.57 9.71 0.57
CA GLU A 52 -3.91 11.11 0.85
C GLU A 52 -2.95 11.68 1.90
N ALA A 53 -2.50 12.93 1.71
CA ALA A 53 -1.58 13.58 2.63
C ALA A 53 -2.25 13.93 3.97
N ILE A 54 -1.58 13.57 5.07
CA ILE A 54 -2.03 13.86 6.45
C ILE A 54 -1.03 14.70 7.25
N ASP A 55 0.04 15.19 6.60
CA ASP A 55 1.11 15.98 7.21
C ASP A 55 0.88 17.50 7.19
N GLY A 56 -0.23 17.98 6.62
CA GLY A 56 -0.54 19.41 6.52
C GLY A 56 0.31 20.20 5.51
N LYS A 57 1.15 19.54 4.69
CA LYS A 57 2.04 20.21 3.72
C LYS A 57 1.39 20.46 2.34
N GLY A 58 0.06 20.44 2.26
CA GLY A 58 -0.70 20.54 1.02
C GLY A 58 -0.87 19.20 0.29
N PRO A 59 -1.45 19.18 -0.92
CA PRO A 59 -1.74 17.96 -1.67
C PRO A 59 -0.46 17.27 -2.18
N ILE A 60 -0.60 16.00 -2.58
CA ILE A 60 0.43 15.28 -3.34
C ILE A 60 0.12 15.45 -4.82
N LEU A 61 1.08 16.02 -5.56
CA LEU A 61 0.96 16.25 -6.99
C LEU A 61 1.64 15.11 -7.74
N THR A 62 0.85 14.15 -8.20
CA THR A 62 1.29 13.08 -9.09
C THR A 62 0.22 12.75 -10.10
N ASP A 63 0.63 12.45 -11.32
CA ASP A 63 -0.25 12.03 -12.41
C ASP A 63 -0.35 10.50 -12.53
N GLU A 64 0.44 9.76 -11.73
CA GLU A 64 0.52 8.31 -11.78
C GLU A 64 -0.22 7.64 -10.62
N THR A 65 -0.93 6.57 -10.94
CA THR A 65 -1.60 5.70 -9.96
C THR A 65 -1.30 4.24 -10.25
N ARG A 66 -1.22 3.41 -9.20
CA ARG A 66 -1.08 1.96 -9.33
C ARG A 66 -2.16 1.24 -8.55
N ALA A 67 -2.66 0.13 -9.11
CA ALA A 67 -3.56 -0.77 -8.40
C ALA A 67 -2.87 -1.34 -7.15
N ILE A 68 -3.63 -1.51 -6.06
CA ILE A 68 -3.09 -2.07 -4.81
C ILE A 68 -2.86 -3.58 -4.89
N GLU A 69 -3.60 -4.26 -5.76
CA GLU A 69 -3.48 -5.69 -6.03
C GLU A 69 -2.88 -5.90 -7.41
N VAL A 70 -1.64 -6.39 -7.44
CA VAL A 70 -0.91 -6.73 -8.67
C VAL A 70 -0.18 -8.05 -8.41
N PRO A 71 -0.13 -9.00 -9.37
CA PRO A 71 0.65 -10.22 -9.21
C PRO A 71 2.12 -9.89 -8.93
N ALA A 72 2.73 -10.66 -8.03
CA ALA A 72 4.16 -10.55 -7.76
C ALA A 72 4.99 -11.05 -8.97
N PRO A 73 6.26 -10.62 -9.10
CA PRO A 73 7.16 -11.12 -10.15
C PRO A 73 7.30 -12.64 -10.14
N SER A 74 7.34 -13.26 -11.33
CA SER A 74 7.45 -14.71 -11.52
C SER A 74 8.84 -15.23 -11.13
N ILE A 75 9.08 -16.55 -11.26
CA ILE A 75 10.41 -17.13 -10.98
C ILE A 75 11.47 -16.59 -11.95
N ILE A 76 11.12 -16.42 -13.23
CA ILE A 76 12.05 -16.01 -14.29
C ILE A 76 12.41 -14.53 -14.17
N ASP A 77 11.51 -13.71 -13.62
CA ASP A 77 11.72 -12.27 -13.43
C ASP A 77 12.62 -11.94 -12.23
N ARG A 78 13.02 -12.94 -11.45
CA ARG A 78 13.79 -12.77 -10.22
C ARG A 78 15.28 -12.99 -10.47
N SER A 79 16.08 -12.27 -9.68
CA SER A 79 17.51 -12.48 -9.57
C SER A 79 17.87 -12.91 -8.15
N SER A 80 19.02 -13.58 -8.00
CA SER A 80 19.56 -13.90 -6.68
C SER A 80 19.87 -12.61 -5.92
N VAL A 81 19.47 -12.55 -4.65
CA VAL A 81 19.84 -11.46 -3.74
C VAL A 81 21.34 -11.51 -3.49
N ASN A 82 22.07 -10.53 -4.02
CA ASN A 82 23.54 -10.48 -3.97
C ASN A 82 24.10 -9.12 -3.57
N GLU A 83 23.24 -8.13 -3.30
CA GLU A 83 23.64 -6.79 -2.85
C GLU A 83 23.21 -6.59 -1.39
N PRO A 84 24.11 -6.12 -0.50
CA PRO A 84 23.77 -5.91 0.91
C PRO A 84 22.86 -4.69 1.10
N LEU A 85 21.92 -4.78 2.04
CA LEU A 85 21.13 -3.69 2.58
C LEU A 85 21.66 -3.37 4.00
N GLN A 86 22.53 -2.36 4.09
CA GLN A 86 23.19 -2.00 5.34
C GLN A 86 22.20 -1.38 6.33
N THR A 87 22.08 -1.96 7.52
CA THR A 87 21.22 -1.43 8.58
C THR A 87 21.96 -0.43 9.48
N GLY A 88 23.29 -0.54 9.57
CA GLY A 88 24.11 0.19 10.52
C GLY A 88 24.13 -0.41 11.93
N ILE A 89 23.48 -1.57 12.12
CA ILE A 89 23.39 -2.26 13.41
C ILE A 89 24.38 -3.42 13.40
N LYS A 90 25.45 -3.31 14.19
CA LYS A 90 26.52 -4.33 14.25
C LYS A 90 26.00 -5.75 14.42
N ALA A 91 25.04 -5.96 15.32
CA ALA A 91 24.49 -7.29 15.59
C ALA A 91 23.77 -7.88 14.37
N ILE A 92 23.05 -7.05 13.60
CA ILE A 92 22.35 -7.49 12.40
C ILE A 92 23.35 -7.64 11.26
N ASP A 93 24.10 -6.60 10.91
CA ASP A 93 24.97 -6.60 9.73
C ASP A 93 26.10 -7.66 9.79
N SER A 94 26.51 -8.07 10.99
CA SER A 94 27.55 -9.11 11.16
C SER A 94 27.02 -10.54 11.31
N MET A 95 25.90 -10.74 12.02
CA MET A 95 25.41 -12.09 12.32
C MET A 95 24.24 -12.49 11.43
N ILE A 96 23.40 -11.54 11.02
CA ILE A 96 22.17 -11.74 10.24
C ILE A 96 22.08 -10.66 9.14
N PRO A 97 22.99 -10.67 8.15
CA PRO A 97 23.00 -9.64 7.11
C PRO A 97 21.72 -9.69 6.26
N ILE A 98 21.18 -8.52 5.93
CA ILE A 98 19.98 -8.38 5.09
C ILE A 98 20.41 -7.97 3.69
N GLY A 99 19.91 -8.66 2.65
CA GLY A 99 20.15 -8.31 1.25
C GLY A 99 19.02 -7.51 0.61
N LYS A 100 19.31 -6.73 -0.43
CA LYS A 100 18.29 -6.02 -1.22
C LYS A 100 17.40 -7.01 -1.97
N GLY A 101 16.12 -7.05 -1.62
CA GLY A 101 15.15 -8.03 -2.13
C GLY A 101 14.83 -9.18 -1.17
N GLN A 102 15.52 -9.25 -0.02
CA GLN A 102 15.19 -10.18 1.07
C GLN A 102 13.98 -9.68 1.87
N ARG A 103 13.27 -10.62 2.52
CA ARG A 103 12.23 -10.33 3.51
C ARG A 103 12.71 -10.86 4.85
N GLU A 104 12.98 -9.95 5.78
CA GLU A 104 13.49 -10.28 7.11
C GLU A 104 12.42 -9.95 8.17
N LEU A 105 12.00 -10.95 8.94
CA LEU A 105 11.02 -10.77 10.01
C LEU A 105 11.72 -10.21 11.26
N ILE A 106 11.18 -9.11 11.80
CA ILE A 106 11.54 -8.61 13.13
C ILE A 106 10.41 -8.97 14.07
N ILE A 107 10.69 -9.82 15.06
CA ILE A 107 9.72 -10.30 16.06
C ILE A 107 10.36 -10.22 17.45
N GLY A 108 9.56 -9.81 18.43
CA GLY A 108 9.93 -9.69 19.82
C GLY A 108 8.67 -9.63 20.69
N ASP A 109 8.88 -9.66 22.00
CA ASP A 109 7.82 -9.55 23.02
C ASP A 109 7.33 -8.10 23.20
#